data_AF-A0A2S0JLH0-F1
#
_entry.id   AF-A0A2S0JLH0-F1
#
_cell.length_a   1.000
_cell.length_b   1.000
_cell.length_c   1.000
_cell.angle_alpha   90.00
_cell.angle_beta   90.00
_cell.angle_gamma   90.00
#
_symmetry.space_group_name_H-M   'P 1'
#
loop_
_entity.id
_entity.type
_entity.pdbx_description
1 polymer ?
#
loop_
_entity_poly.entity_id
_entity_poly.type
_entity_poly.pdbx_seq_one_letter_code
_entity_poly.pdbx_strand_id
1 'polypeptide(L)'
;MSVQHEQLFEKIRPAIDSKIGEFQHYQYDAITAEELWRYCIEKKWRKKNIEQLRLHEIIATIFSVSPSDIVSFNQVEFLQSNNWFTELNAEELKMLLGPVKA
;
A
#
# COMPACT_ATOMS: atom_id res chain seq x y z
N MET A 1 9.13 -11.13 -1.92
CA MET A 1 9.38 -10.47 -3.23
C MET A 1 9.99 -11.51 -4.16
N SER A 2 9.51 -11.62 -5.40
CA SER A 2 10.17 -12.50 -6.39
C SER A 2 11.50 -11.87 -6.82
N VAL A 3 12.50 -12.70 -7.17
CA VAL A 3 13.85 -12.24 -7.57
C VAL A 3 13.80 -11.19 -8.70
N GLN A 4 12.81 -11.26 -9.58
CA GLN A 4 12.60 -10.32 -10.68
C GLN A 4 12.11 -8.94 -10.22
N HIS A 5 11.27 -8.88 -9.19
CA HIS A 5 10.77 -7.60 -8.66
C HIS A 5 11.89 -6.81 -7.97
N GLU A 6 12.83 -7.51 -7.36
CA GLU A 6 13.98 -6.91 -6.67
C GLU A 6 14.96 -6.28 -7.67
N GLN A 7 15.25 -6.96 -8.78
CA GLN A 7 16.08 -6.39 -9.86
C GLN A 7 15.45 -5.15 -10.49
N LEU A 8 14.13 -5.17 -10.70
CA LEU A 8 13.42 -4.03 -11.25
C LEU A 8 13.39 -2.86 -10.28
N PHE A 9 13.17 -3.13 -8.99
CA PHE A 9 13.20 -2.13 -7.92
C PHE A 9 14.56 -1.41 -7.87
N GLU A 10 15.66 -2.16 -7.89
CA GLU A 10 17.01 -1.57 -7.93
C GLU A 10 17.24 -0.71 -9.18
N LYS A 11 16.72 -1.14 -10.34
CA LYS A 11 16.86 -0.38 -11.59
C LYS A 11 16.13 0.96 -11.56
N ILE A 12 14.99 1.05 -10.88
CA ILE A 12 14.20 2.29 -10.77
C ILE A 12 14.48 3.05 -9.47
N ARG A 13 15.43 2.60 -8.67
CA ARG A 13 15.77 3.19 -7.38
C ARG A 13 15.91 4.72 -7.41
N PRO A 14 16.55 5.34 -8.41
CA PRO A 14 16.63 6.81 -8.49
C PRO A 14 15.26 7.51 -8.58
N ALA A 15 14.30 6.91 -9.28
CA ALA A 15 12.95 7.46 -9.40
C ALA A 15 12.16 7.30 -8.09
N ILE A 16 12.34 6.17 -7.41
CA ILE A 16 11.73 5.92 -6.10
C ILE A 16 12.30 6.90 -5.08
N ASP A 17 13.61 7.02 -4.95
CA ASP A 17 14.26 7.91 -3.99
C ASP A 17 13.86 9.38 -4.25
N SER A 18 13.78 9.79 -5.51
CA SER A 18 13.28 11.11 -5.88
C SER A 18 11.83 11.33 -5.42
N LYS A 19 10.97 10.32 -5.54
CA LYS A 19 9.56 10.41 -5.13
C LYS A 19 9.41 10.40 -3.60
N ILE A 20 10.24 9.64 -2.89
CA ILE A 20 10.29 9.66 -1.43
C ILE A 20 10.76 11.02 -0.92
N GLY A 21 11.78 11.62 -1.55
CA GLY A 21 12.21 12.99 -1.23
C GLY A 21 11.09 14.02 -1.42
N GLU A 22 10.26 13.87 -2.45
CA GLU A 22 9.04 14.67 -2.65
C GLU A 22 8.04 14.48 -1.48
N PHE A 23 7.80 13.24 -1.05
CA PHE A 23 6.90 12.96 0.08
C PHE A 23 7.42 13.56 1.39
N GLN A 24 8.72 13.45 1.67
CA GLN A 24 9.37 14.07 2.82
C GLN A 24 9.25 15.60 2.77
N HIS A 25 9.40 16.21 1.59
CA HIS A 25 9.18 17.64 1.41
C HIS A 25 7.76 18.08 1.80
N TYR A 26 6.76 17.23 1.55
CA TYR A 26 5.38 17.42 1.97
C TYR A 26 5.08 16.90 3.40
N GLN A 27 6.09 16.62 4.22
CA GLN A 27 5.97 16.16 5.61
C GLN A 27 5.35 14.75 5.77
N TYR A 28 5.49 13.89 4.75
CA TYR A 28 5.09 12.47 4.79
C TYR A 28 6.29 11.55 5.00
N ASP A 29 7.10 11.82 6.03
CA ASP A 29 8.35 11.11 6.30
C ASP A 29 8.19 9.63 6.67
N ALA A 30 6.98 9.23 7.09
CA ALA A 30 6.69 7.86 7.49
C ALA A 30 6.57 6.88 6.31
N ILE A 31 6.38 7.39 5.08
CA ILE A 31 6.20 6.56 3.89
C ILE A 31 7.55 6.05 3.40
N THR A 32 7.72 4.74 3.31
CA THR A 32 8.98 4.14 2.85
C THR A 32 8.97 3.82 1.35
N ALA A 33 10.17 3.61 0.78
CA ALA A 33 10.36 3.17 -0.59
C ALA A 33 9.65 1.82 -0.87
N GLU A 34 9.73 0.92 0.10
CA GLU A 34 9.11 -0.41 0.06
C GLU A 34 7.59 -0.30 0.08
N GLU A 35 7.02 0.62 0.87
CA GLU A 35 5.57 0.85 0.91
C GLU A 35 5.04 1.41 -0.41
N LEU A 36 5.75 2.38 -0.99
CA LEU A 36 5.43 2.92 -2.31
C LEU A 36 5.47 1.82 -3.38
N TRP A 37 6.51 0.98 -3.36
CA TRP A 37 6.64 -0.13 -4.30
C TRP A 37 5.56 -1.19 -4.13
N ARG A 38 5.27 -1.59 -2.88
CA ARG A 38 4.18 -2.50 -2.53
C ARG A 38 2.85 -1.97 -3.06
N TYR A 39 2.54 -0.70 -2.79
CA TYR A 39 1.34 -0.05 -3.31
C TYR A 39 1.24 -0.12 -4.84
N CYS A 40 2.34 0.10 -5.56
CA CYS A 40 2.35 0.00 -7.02
C CYS A 40 2.05 -1.42 -7.51
N ILE A 41 2.68 -2.44 -6.91
CA ILE A 41 2.45 -3.84 -7.25
C ILE A 41 1.01 -4.25 -6.97
N GLU A 42 0.54 -4.02 -5.75
CA GLU A 42 -0.72 -4.58 -5.24
C GLU A 42 -1.95 -3.78 -5.70
N LYS A 43 -1.79 -2.47 -5.96
CA LYS A 43 -2.89 -1.61 -6.38
C LYS A 43 -2.80 -1.17 -7.84
N LYS A 44 -1.72 -0.50 -8.24
CA LYS A 44 -1.62 0.09 -9.59
C LYS A 44 -1.42 -0.95 -10.69
N TRP A 45 -0.71 -2.04 -10.39
CA TRP A 45 -0.40 -3.10 -11.34
C TRP A 45 -1.13 -4.41 -11.06
N ARG A 46 -2.13 -4.43 -10.17
CA ARG A 46 -2.91 -5.62 -9.80
C ARG A 46 -3.41 -6.46 -10.98
N LYS A 47 -3.74 -5.81 -12.09
CA LYS A 47 -4.28 -6.45 -13.32
C LYS A 47 -3.28 -6.47 -14.48
N LYS A 48 -2.03 -6.07 -14.26
CA LYS A 48 -1.00 -5.96 -15.30
C LYS A 48 0.10 -6.99 -15.05
N ASN A 49 0.70 -7.50 -16.12
CA ASN A 49 1.93 -8.27 -15.99
C ASN A 49 3.11 -7.30 -15.88
N ILE A 50 3.75 -7.26 -14.71
CA ILE A 50 4.86 -6.35 -14.42
C ILE A 50 6.04 -6.58 -15.38
N GLU A 51 6.26 -7.82 -15.82
CA GLU A 51 7.34 -8.19 -16.74
C GLU A 51 7.16 -7.60 -18.15
N GLN A 52 5.93 -7.25 -18.51
CA GLN A 52 5.62 -6.64 -19.81
C GLN A 52 5.58 -5.11 -19.76
N LEU A 53 5.64 -4.52 -18.57
CA LEU A 53 5.62 -3.07 -18.43
C LEU A 53 6.96 -2.49 -18.88
N ARG A 54 6.88 -1.46 -19.73
CA ARG A 54 8.08 -0.72 -20.12
C ARG A 54 8.55 0.14 -18.96
N LEU A 55 9.87 0.35 -18.88
CA LEU A 55 10.50 1.13 -17.81
C LEU A 55 9.87 2.53 -17.62
N HIS A 56 9.55 3.23 -18.72
CA HIS A 56 8.93 4.54 -18.63
C HIS A 56 7.50 4.51 -18.07
N GLU A 57 6.74 3.43 -18.29
CA GLU A 57 5.39 3.27 -17.74
C GLU A 57 5.45 3.05 -16.23
N ILE A 58 6.46 2.31 -15.77
CA ILE A 58 6.73 2.08 -14.36
C ILE A 58 7.10 3.40 -13.68
N ILE A 59 8.06 4.14 -14.24
CA ILE A 59 8.47 5.44 -13.72
C ILE A 59 7.29 6.42 -13.70
N ALA A 60 6.53 6.51 -14.79
CA ALA A 60 5.34 7.37 -14.84
C ALA A 60 4.30 6.98 -13.78
N THR A 61 4.12 5.68 -13.52
CA THR A 61 3.24 5.22 -12.44
C THR A 61 3.75 5.70 -11.08
N ILE A 62 5.04 5.53 -10.79
CA ILE A 62 5.65 5.97 -9.52
C ILE A 62 5.39 7.47 -9.26
N PHE A 63 5.65 8.31 -10.27
CA PHE A 63 5.43 9.75 -10.13
C PHE A 63 3.96 10.16 -10.08
N SER A 64 3.04 9.31 -10.56
CA SER A 64 1.60 9.54 -10.44
C SER A 64 1.02 9.26 -9.05
N VAL A 65 1.77 8.61 -8.16
CA VAL A 65 1.31 8.25 -6.80
C VAL A 65 1.34 9.48 -5.89
N SER A 66 0.25 9.71 -5.15
CA SER A 66 0.19 10.70 -4.08
C SER A 66 0.42 10.06 -2.70
N PRO A 67 0.88 10.82 -1.69
CA PRO A 67 0.95 10.31 -0.32
C PRO A 67 -0.40 9.81 0.21
N SER A 68 -1.48 10.52 -0.12
CA SER A 68 -2.84 10.15 0.28
C SER A 68 -3.25 8.78 -0.24
N ASP A 69 -2.85 8.43 -1.47
CA ASP A 69 -3.12 7.10 -2.04
C ASP A 69 -2.54 5.97 -1.19
N ILE A 70 -1.29 6.14 -0.71
CA ILE A 70 -0.57 5.15 0.08
C ILE A 70 -1.18 5.06 1.48
N VAL A 71 -1.48 6.21 2.11
CA VAL A 71 -2.11 6.25 3.44
C VAL A 71 -3.48 5.56 3.41
N SER A 72 -4.33 5.88 2.42
CA SER A 72 -5.64 5.24 2.27
C SER A 72 -5.50 3.74 2.00
N PHE A 73 -4.50 3.33 1.22
CA PHE A 73 -4.23 1.92 0.98
C PHE A 73 -3.84 1.18 2.26
N ASN A 74 -2.86 1.69 3.01
CA ASN A 74 -2.41 1.11 4.27
C ASN A 74 -3.55 1.03 5.31
N GLN A 75 -4.41 2.05 5.38
CA GLN A 75 -5.59 2.03 6.27
C GLN A 75 -6.57 0.91 5.92
N VAL A 76 -6.90 0.75 4.64
CA VAL A 76 -7.80 -0.31 4.18
C VAL A 76 -7.22 -1.68 4.48
N GLU A 77 -5.93 -1.89 4.20
CA GLU A 77 -5.23 -3.14 4.50
C GLU A 77 -5.24 -3.43 6.00
N PHE A 78 -4.93 -2.45 6.86
CA PHE A 78 -4.97 -2.61 8.32
C PHE A 78 -6.36 -3.00 8.84
N LEU A 79 -7.43 -2.38 8.32
CA LEU A 79 -8.81 -2.71 8.69
C LEU A 79 -9.22 -4.11 8.21
N GLN A 80 -8.65 -4.60 7.11
CA GLN A 80 -8.91 -5.94 6.60
C GLN A 80 -8.07 -7.01 7.30
N SER A 81 -6.82 -6.70 7.64
CA SER A 81 -5.88 -7.62 8.29
C SER A 81 -6.18 -7.79 9.77
N ASN A 82 -6.61 -6.71 10.44
CA ASN A 82 -7.16 -6.82 11.78
C ASN A 82 -8.54 -7.43 11.65
N ASN A 83 -8.60 -8.75 11.82
CA ASN A 83 -9.79 -9.37 12.40
C ASN A 83 -10.01 -8.75 13.79
N TRP A 84 -10.52 -7.52 13.86
CA TRP A 84 -10.92 -6.88 15.12
C TRP A 84 -11.85 -7.78 15.93
N PHE A 85 -12.63 -8.60 15.24
CA PHE A 85 -13.51 -9.62 15.80
C PHE A 85 -12.81 -10.88 16.34
N THR A 86 -11.52 -11.13 16.07
CA THR A 86 -10.83 -12.31 16.64
C THR A 86 -10.41 -12.10 18.09
N GLU A 87 -10.20 -10.86 18.52
CA GLU A 87 -9.87 -10.54 19.92
C GLU A 87 -11.12 -10.43 20.81
N LEU A 88 -12.29 -10.19 20.20
CA LEU A 88 -13.57 -10.12 20.91
C LEU A 88 -14.28 -11.47 20.84
N ASN A 89 -14.61 -12.06 21.98
CA ASN A 89 -15.44 -13.25 21.96
C ASN A 89 -16.89 -12.89 21.54
N ALA A 90 -17.65 -13.88 21.07
CA ALA A 90 -19.01 -13.65 20.56
C ALA A 90 -19.97 -13.01 21.58
N GLU A 91 -19.72 -13.16 22.89
CA GLU A 91 -20.53 -12.59 23.96
C GLU A 91 -20.20 -11.11 24.21
N GLU A 92 -18.93 -10.71 24.11
CA GLU A 92 -18.53 -9.29 24.19
C GLU A 92 -19.10 -8.48 23.01
N LEU A 93 -19.12 -9.09 21.81
CA LEU A 93 -19.75 -8.50 20.63
C LEU A 93 -21.26 -8.33 20.80
N LYS A 94 -21.96 -9.30 21.39
CA LYS A 94 -23.40 -9.18 21.70
C LYS A 94 -23.66 -8.06 22.71
N MET A 95 -22.78 -7.89 23.70
CA MET A 95 -22.92 -6.84 24.70
C MET A 95 -22.77 -5.43 24.10
N LEU A 96 -21.84 -5.27 23.15
CA LEU A 96 -21.60 -3.99 22.46
C LEU A 96 -22.69 -3.60 21.47
N LEU A 97 -23.28 -4.58 20.76
CA LEU A 97 -24.32 -4.34 19.75
C LEU A 97 -25.69 -3.99 20.37
N GLY A 98 -25.82 -4.08 21.70
CA GLY A 98 -27.07 -3.89 22.42
C GLY A 98 -28.07 -5.01 22.15
N PRO A 99 -29.18 -5.07 22.92
CA PRO A 99 -30.20 -6.08 22.70
C PRO A 99 -30.75 -5.93 21.29
N VAL A 100 -30.74 -7.03 20.53
CA VAL A 100 -31.47 -7.13 19.26
C VAL A 100 -32.93 -6.87 19.59
N LYS A 101 -33.45 -5.70 19.18
CA LYS A 101 -34.87 -5.42 19.28
C LYS A 101 -35.59 -6.44 18.39
N ALA A 102 -36.40 -7.29 19.02
CA ALA A 102 -37.30 -8.21 18.36
C ALA A 102 -38.36 -7.47 17.53
#